data_AF-A0A8T7FWY0-F1
#
_entry.id   AF-A0A8T7FWY0-F1
#
_cell.length_a   1.000
_cell.length_b   1.000
_cell.length_c   1.000
_cell.angle_alpha   90.00
_cell.angle_beta   90.00
_cell.angle_gamma   90.00
#
_symmetry.space_group_name_H-M   'P 1'
#
loop_
_entity.id
_entity.type
_entity.pdbx_description
1 polymer ?
#
loop_
_entity_poly.entity_id
_entity_poly.type
_entity_poly.pdbx_seq_one_letter_code
_entity_poly.pdbx_strand_id
1 'polypeptide(L)'
;MAWRIPALEPNTLLLTHQMPIDYETDLSFTAPINWMYAPGYTRSDLPYMLLYTEKRIGGSTLPALEKDIAIHYPYRTVNFNGSTSRAVVIYMPRNGCLRVLDPRRGDAEIYAREPDVLTDAIPLSDPSRIVTEPGQPARPMFFPEPEHGWCYYFTHAELASQMGDYRQAAALGDEALASNLQPEDPYEWLVFIEAYAMNGDLRTAEKLSNTALDADERIRKRVCKVWEQIQARGPVGGEKSVEIIRLSFGCNP
;
A
#
# COMPACT_ATOMS: atom_id res chain seq x y z
N MET A 1 2.31 -3.71 -9.50
CA MET A 1 1.80 -4.63 -8.45
C MET A 1 2.88 -5.59 -7.97
N ALA A 2 3.51 -6.37 -8.86
CA ALA A 2 4.54 -7.35 -8.50
C ALA A 2 5.69 -6.81 -7.61
N TRP A 3 6.17 -5.58 -7.82
CA TRP A 3 7.17 -4.97 -6.92
C TRP A 3 6.68 -4.78 -5.49
N ARG A 4 5.42 -4.33 -5.30
CA ARG A 4 4.82 -4.11 -3.97
C ARG A 4 4.33 -5.40 -3.31
N ILE A 5 3.92 -6.37 -4.13
CA ILE A 5 3.36 -7.66 -3.72
C ILE A 5 4.13 -8.74 -4.48
N PRO A 6 5.31 -9.17 -4.00
CA PRO A 6 6.16 -10.13 -4.71
C PRO A 6 5.52 -11.50 -4.87
N ALA A 7 4.75 -11.94 -3.89
CA ALA A 7 3.86 -13.08 -3.98
C ALA A 7 2.69 -12.91 -3.01
N LEU A 8 1.63 -13.67 -3.23
CA LEU A 8 0.38 -13.54 -2.51
C LEU A 8 -0.14 -14.93 -2.11
N GLU A 9 -0.63 -15.08 -0.90
CA GLU A 9 -1.24 -16.34 -0.47
C GLU A 9 -2.54 -16.63 -1.23
N PRO A 10 -2.81 -17.88 -1.66
CA PRO A 10 -4.06 -18.24 -2.31
C PRO A 10 -5.32 -17.95 -1.46
N ASN A 11 -6.47 -17.83 -2.12
CA ASN A 11 -7.75 -17.41 -1.56
C ASN A 11 -7.74 -15.99 -0.98
N THR A 12 -6.96 -15.10 -1.60
CA THR A 12 -6.90 -13.68 -1.23
C THR A 12 -7.87 -12.87 -2.07
N LEU A 13 -8.67 -12.06 -1.39
CA LEU A 13 -9.49 -11.03 -2.02
C LEU A 13 -8.71 -9.73 -2.09
N LEU A 14 -8.56 -9.14 -3.26
CA LEU A 14 -8.04 -7.78 -3.42
C LEU A 14 -9.22 -6.81 -3.43
N LEU A 15 -9.18 -5.80 -2.56
CA LEU A 15 -10.19 -4.73 -2.49
C LEU A 15 -9.57 -3.39 -2.86
N THR A 16 -10.29 -2.59 -3.63
CA THR A 16 -9.98 -1.19 -3.90
C THR A 16 -11.27 -0.45 -4.21
N HIS A 17 -11.31 0.87 -4.07
CA HIS A 17 -12.44 1.67 -4.52
C HIS A 17 -12.67 1.50 -6.02
N GLN A 18 -11.63 1.80 -6.80
CA GLN A 18 -11.54 1.56 -8.24
C GLN A 18 -10.07 1.70 -8.67
N MET A 19 -9.68 1.06 -9.78
CA MET A 19 -8.39 1.33 -10.42
C MET A 19 -8.55 2.54 -11.36
N PRO A 20 -7.50 3.37 -11.53
CA PRO A 20 -7.53 4.54 -12.41
C PRO A 20 -7.36 4.15 -13.89
N ILE A 21 -8.16 3.19 -14.36
CA ILE A 21 -8.13 2.66 -15.73
C ILE A 21 -9.52 2.82 -16.32
N ASP A 22 -9.62 3.65 -17.35
CA ASP A 22 -10.87 3.94 -18.01
C ASP A 22 -11.43 2.69 -18.70
N TYR A 23 -12.76 2.53 -18.66
CA TYR A 23 -13.53 1.47 -19.31
C TYR A 23 -13.27 0.03 -18.84
N GLU A 24 -12.46 -0.18 -17.82
CA GLU A 24 -12.21 -1.51 -17.25
C GLU A 24 -12.99 -1.75 -15.95
N THR A 25 -13.46 -2.99 -15.77
CA THR A 25 -14.17 -3.39 -14.56
C THR A 25 -13.25 -4.20 -13.64
N ASP A 26 -13.58 -4.26 -12.35
CA ASP A 26 -12.91 -5.11 -11.37
C ASP A 26 -12.62 -6.53 -11.87
N LEU A 27 -13.61 -7.16 -12.52
CA LEU A 27 -13.50 -8.52 -13.04
C LEU A 27 -12.51 -8.68 -14.21
N SER A 28 -12.22 -7.59 -14.94
CA SER A 28 -11.20 -7.59 -16.01
C SER A 28 -9.81 -7.91 -15.46
N PHE A 29 -9.54 -7.57 -14.20
CA PHE A 29 -8.25 -7.83 -13.54
C PHE A 29 -8.10 -9.26 -13.02
N THR A 30 -9.17 -10.05 -12.99
CA THR A 30 -9.13 -11.42 -12.44
C THR A 30 -8.13 -12.29 -13.21
N ALA A 31 -8.20 -12.32 -14.53
CA ALA A 31 -7.27 -13.11 -15.35
C ALA A 31 -5.79 -12.70 -15.19
N PRO A 32 -5.39 -11.43 -15.40
CA PRO A 32 -3.99 -11.03 -15.28
C PRO A 32 -3.42 -11.22 -13.87
N ILE A 33 -4.21 -11.00 -12.81
CA ILE A 33 -3.78 -11.27 -11.43
C ILE A 33 -3.49 -12.76 -11.22
N ASN A 34 -4.37 -13.64 -11.69
CA ASN A 34 -4.17 -15.08 -11.54
C ASN A 34 -3.02 -15.62 -12.40
N TRP A 35 -2.82 -15.10 -13.62
CA TRP A 35 -1.64 -15.45 -14.42
C TRP A 35 -0.33 -15.00 -13.77
N MET A 36 -0.33 -13.85 -13.10
CA MET A 36 0.84 -13.30 -12.43
C MET A 36 1.19 -14.05 -11.13
N TYR A 37 0.20 -14.38 -10.29
CA TYR A 37 0.43 -14.98 -8.96
C TYR A 37 0.20 -16.50 -8.89
N ALA A 38 -0.42 -17.10 -9.89
CA ALA A 38 -0.61 -18.54 -9.98
C ALA A 38 -0.36 -19.03 -11.42
N PRO A 39 0.88 -18.88 -11.94
CA PRO A 39 1.20 -19.25 -13.33
C PRO A 39 1.01 -20.75 -13.63
N GLY A 40 1.05 -21.60 -12.59
CA GLY A 40 0.78 -23.04 -12.69
C GLY A 40 -0.68 -23.44 -12.46
N TYR A 41 -1.61 -22.48 -12.33
CA TYR A 41 -3.01 -22.77 -12.07
C TYR A 41 -3.65 -23.58 -13.21
N THR A 42 -4.32 -24.68 -12.86
CA THR A 42 -5.11 -25.50 -13.77
C THR A 42 -6.54 -25.64 -13.23
N ARG A 43 -7.54 -25.26 -14.05
CA ARG A 43 -9.00 -25.34 -13.83
C ARG A 43 -9.45 -25.88 -12.45
N SER A 44 -9.60 -24.99 -11.47
CA SER A 44 -10.16 -25.25 -10.14
C SER A 44 -10.89 -23.99 -9.63
N ASP A 45 -10.99 -23.81 -8.32
CA ASP A 45 -11.32 -22.49 -7.76
C ASP A 45 -10.16 -21.52 -7.99
N LEU A 46 -10.47 -20.30 -8.42
CA LEU A 46 -9.53 -19.22 -8.64
C LEU A 46 -8.87 -18.82 -7.31
N PRO A 47 -7.54 -18.74 -7.24
CA PRO A 47 -6.84 -18.35 -6.01
C PRO A 47 -7.00 -16.87 -5.67
N TYR A 48 -7.27 -16.00 -6.63
CA TYR A 48 -7.36 -14.55 -6.39
C TYR A 48 -8.54 -13.93 -7.11
N MET A 49 -9.15 -12.91 -6.51
CA MET A 49 -10.08 -12.03 -7.20
C MET A 49 -9.91 -10.59 -6.72
N LEU A 50 -10.12 -9.64 -7.62
CA LEU A 50 -10.18 -8.22 -7.31
C LEU A 50 -11.63 -7.75 -7.42
N LEU A 51 -12.10 -7.03 -6.41
CA LEU A 51 -13.42 -6.41 -6.40
C LEU A 51 -13.29 -4.90 -6.15
N TYR A 52 -14.09 -4.12 -6.89
CA TYR A 52 -14.26 -2.70 -6.62
C TYR A 52 -15.29 -2.49 -5.53
N THR A 53 -14.94 -1.81 -4.44
CA THR A 53 -15.88 -1.52 -3.36
C THR A 53 -17.00 -0.63 -3.88
N GLU A 54 -16.72 0.37 -4.73
CA GLU A 54 -17.73 1.24 -5.35
C GLU A 54 -18.85 0.47 -6.06
N LYS A 55 -18.50 -0.64 -6.71
CA LYS A 55 -19.41 -1.40 -7.54
C LYS A 55 -20.11 -2.54 -6.79
N ARG A 56 -19.46 -3.08 -5.75
CA ARG A 56 -19.86 -4.34 -5.13
C ARG A 56 -20.49 -4.17 -3.75
N ILE A 57 -20.18 -3.09 -3.04
CA ILE A 57 -20.70 -2.86 -1.69
C ILE A 57 -22.23 -2.81 -1.69
N GLY A 58 -22.86 -3.46 -0.71
CA GLY A 58 -24.32 -3.62 -0.62
C GLY A 58 -24.89 -4.66 -1.61
N GLY A 59 -24.05 -5.27 -2.44
CA GLY A 59 -24.45 -6.31 -3.38
C GLY A 59 -24.38 -7.72 -2.81
N SER A 60 -24.78 -8.71 -3.60
CA SER A 60 -24.78 -10.13 -3.18
C SER A 60 -23.37 -10.71 -2.95
N THR A 61 -22.35 -10.17 -3.63
CA THR A 61 -20.96 -10.63 -3.47
C THR A 61 -20.25 -9.95 -2.29
N LEU A 62 -20.49 -8.66 -2.07
CA LEU A 62 -19.88 -7.88 -0.98
C LEU A 62 -20.98 -7.09 -0.26
N PRO A 63 -21.76 -7.73 0.63
CA PRO A 63 -22.91 -7.09 1.25
C PRO A 63 -22.51 -5.96 2.21
N ALA A 64 -21.38 -6.08 2.91
CA ALA A 64 -20.87 -5.09 3.86
C ALA A 64 -19.34 -5.11 3.90
N LEU A 65 -18.74 -4.05 4.45
CA LEU A 65 -17.31 -3.95 4.73
C LEU A 65 -17.00 -4.39 6.18
N GLU A 66 -17.35 -5.64 6.49
CA GLU A 66 -17.13 -6.25 7.81
C GLU A 66 -16.28 -7.51 7.68
N LYS A 67 -15.56 -7.88 8.76
CA LYS A 67 -14.80 -9.14 8.81
C LYS A 67 -15.75 -10.35 8.74
N ASP A 68 -15.19 -11.50 8.38
CA ASP A 68 -15.82 -12.82 8.40
C ASP A 68 -17.02 -12.99 7.46
N ILE A 69 -17.15 -12.12 6.45
CA ILE A 69 -18.11 -12.30 5.36
C ILE A 69 -17.50 -13.27 4.35
N ALA A 70 -18.22 -14.35 4.05
CA ALA A 70 -17.85 -15.30 3.01
C ALA A 70 -18.04 -14.65 1.63
N ILE A 71 -17.05 -14.80 0.77
CA ILE A 71 -17.06 -14.24 -0.59
C ILE A 71 -17.12 -15.40 -1.57
N HIS A 72 -18.24 -15.51 -2.27
CA HIS A 72 -18.41 -16.47 -3.36
C HIS A 72 -18.70 -15.73 -4.65
N TYR A 73 -17.99 -16.08 -5.72
CA TYR A 73 -18.22 -15.51 -7.03
C TYR A 73 -18.08 -16.54 -8.15
N PRO A 74 -19.14 -16.82 -8.92
CA PRO A 74 -19.08 -17.69 -10.08
C PRO A 74 -18.47 -16.95 -11.28
N TYR A 75 -17.16 -17.11 -11.50
CA TYR A 75 -16.43 -16.52 -12.62
C TYR A 75 -16.48 -17.44 -13.86
N ARG A 76 -17.54 -17.28 -14.67
CA ARG A 76 -17.79 -18.08 -15.87
C ARG A 76 -17.84 -19.59 -15.57
N THR A 77 -16.73 -20.31 -15.77
CA THR A 77 -16.61 -21.77 -15.66
C THR A 77 -15.87 -22.23 -14.41
N VAL A 78 -15.43 -21.28 -13.58
CA VAL A 78 -14.68 -21.49 -12.33
C VAL A 78 -15.26 -20.59 -11.24
N ASN A 79 -14.96 -20.87 -9.98
CA ASN A 79 -15.44 -20.06 -8.85
C ASN A 79 -14.28 -19.38 -8.14
N PHE A 80 -14.53 -18.27 -7.48
CA PHE A 80 -13.68 -17.75 -6.42
C PHE A 80 -14.37 -17.98 -5.07
N ASN A 81 -13.61 -18.49 -4.09
CA ASN A 81 -14.07 -18.73 -2.73
C ASN A 81 -13.11 -18.07 -1.72
N GLY A 82 -13.53 -16.93 -1.18
CA GLY A 82 -12.73 -16.05 -0.32
C GLY A 82 -13.45 -15.65 0.96
N SER A 83 -12.87 -14.71 1.69
CA SER A 83 -13.52 -14.03 2.81
C SER A 83 -12.97 -12.61 2.93
N THR A 84 -13.78 -11.66 3.42
CA THR A 84 -13.31 -10.32 3.79
C THR A 84 -12.23 -10.34 4.87
N SER A 85 -12.15 -11.40 5.69
CA SER A 85 -11.04 -11.60 6.64
C SER A 85 -9.71 -11.96 5.98
N ARG A 86 -9.74 -12.35 4.69
CA ARG A 86 -8.55 -12.65 3.87
C ARG A 86 -8.38 -11.61 2.76
N ALA A 87 -8.81 -10.38 3.01
CA ALA A 87 -8.69 -9.29 2.06
C ALA A 87 -7.33 -8.59 2.16
N VAL A 88 -6.80 -8.11 1.04
CA VAL A 88 -5.73 -7.12 0.99
C VAL A 88 -6.30 -5.89 0.30
N VAL A 89 -6.34 -4.76 1.00
CA VAL A 89 -6.85 -3.51 0.44
C VAL A 89 -5.70 -2.77 -0.21
N ILE A 90 -5.89 -2.41 -1.47
CA ILE A 90 -4.93 -1.68 -2.28
C ILE A 90 -5.51 -0.34 -2.71
N TYR A 91 -4.63 0.63 -2.96
CA TYR A 91 -4.98 1.92 -3.52
C TYR A 91 -3.99 2.29 -4.62
N MET A 92 -4.51 2.73 -5.76
CA MET A 92 -3.73 3.21 -6.88
C MET A 92 -4.27 4.59 -7.26
N PRO A 93 -3.60 5.69 -6.87
CA PRO A 93 -3.99 7.02 -7.34
C PRO A 93 -3.77 7.13 -8.85
N ARG A 94 -4.46 8.06 -9.51
CA ARG A 94 -4.27 8.33 -10.95
C ARG A 94 -2.84 8.71 -11.28
N ASN A 95 -2.24 9.51 -10.40
CA ASN A 95 -0.87 10.01 -10.48
C ASN A 95 -0.16 9.55 -9.21
N GLY A 96 0.70 8.54 -9.33
CA GLY A 96 1.40 7.92 -8.21
C GLY A 96 1.48 6.40 -8.33
N CYS A 97 1.90 5.78 -7.25
CA CYS A 97 2.27 4.37 -7.20
C CYS A 97 1.26 3.53 -6.42
N LEU A 98 1.23 2.23 -6.69
CA LEU A 98 0.38 1.28 -5.99
C LEU A 98 0.77 1.20 -4.51
N ARG A 99 -0.23 1.26 -3.64
CA ARG A 99 -0.09 1.17 -2.17
C ARG A 99 -0.90 -0.02 -1.66
N VAL A 100 -0.39 -0.67 -0.62
CA VAL A 100 -1.16 -1.63 0.17
C VAL A 100 -1.50 -0.94 1.48
N LEU A 101 -2.80 -0.83 1.77
CA LEU A 101 -3.26 -0.16 2.98
C LEU A 101 -3.20 -1.13 4.17
N ASP A 102 -2.60 -0.69 5.28
CA ASP A 102 -2.42 -1.46 6.52
C ASP A 102 -3.08 -0.75 7.71
N PRO A 103 -4.11 -1.35 8.34
CA PRO A 103 -4.76 -0.75 9.50
C PRO A 103 -3.82 -0.51 10.69
N ARG A 104 -2.69 -1.22 10.78
CA ARG A 104 -1.70 -1.09 11.86
C ARG A 104 -0.75 0.11 11.67
N ARG A 105 -0.79 0.73 10.49
CA ARG A 105 0.05 1.86 10.09
C ARG A 105 -0.70 3.19 10.07
N GLY A 106 -1.88 3.24 10.68
CA GLY A 106 -2.68 4.47 10.75
C GLY A 106 -3.19 4.93 9.39
N ASP A 107 -3.24 4.03 8.41
CA ASP A 107 -3.61 4.36 7.04
C ASP A 107 -5.05 4.89 6.95
N ALA A 108 -5.96 4.46 7.83
CA ALA A 108 -7.31 5.03 7.90
C ALA A 108 -7.30 6.54 8.15
N GLU A 109 -6.38 7.05 8.98
CA GLU A 109 -6.24 8.48 9.26
C GLU A 109 -5.44 9.20 8.18
N ILE A 110 -4.40 8.54 7.64
CA ILE A 110 -3.63 9.08 6.52
C ILE A 110 -4.60 9.32 5.38
N TYR A 111 -5.29 8.29 4.90
CA TYR A 111 -6.19 8.32 3.74
C TYR A 111 -7.61 8.81 4.04
N ALA A 112 -7.87 9.47 5.18
CA ALA A 112 -9.20 9.92 5.60
C ALA A 112 -9.91 10.91 4.65
N ARG A 113 -9.24 11.39 3.59
CA ARG A 113 -9.84 12.24 2.54
C ARG A 113 -10.12 11.50 1.24
N GLU A 114 -9.73 10.23 1.15
CA GLU A 114 -10.17 9.36 0.07
C GLU A 114 -11.65 8.97 0.28
N PRO A 115 -12.35 8.46 -0.75
CA PRO A 115 -13.74 8.05 -0.62
C PRO A 115 -13.96 7.09 0.55
N ASP A 116 -15.06 7.29 1.30
CA ASP A 116 -15.39 6.49 2.49
C ASP A 116 -15.38 4.97 2.20
N VAL A 117 -15.86 4.57 1.02
CA VAL A 117 -15.86 3.17 0.57
C VAL A 117 -14.46 2.56 0.38
N LEU A 118 -13.40 3.37 0.32
CA LEU A 118 -12.01 2.90 0.41
C LEU A 118 -11.56 2.82 1.87
N THR A 119 -11.76 3.89 2.63
CA THR A 119 -11.24 4.02 4.00
C THR A 119 -11.92 3.04 4.96
N ASP A 120 -13.22 2.81 4.79
CA ASP A 120 -14.00 1.80 5.52
C ASP A 120 -13.54 0.36 5.22
N ALA A 121 -12.85 0.14 4.10
CA ALA A 121 -12.29 -1.18 3.77
C ALA A 121 -10.92 -1.42 4.41
N ILE A 122 -10.19 -0.37 4.84
CA ILE A 122 -8.85 -0.49 5.42
C ILE A 122 -8.80 -1.47 6.61
N PRO A 123 -9.75 -1.47 7.56
CA PRO A 123 -9.77 -2.44 8.66
C PRO A 123 -9.84 -3.92 8.20
N LEU A 124 -10.30 -4.18 6.97
CA LEU A 124 -10.35 -5.52 6.41
C LEU A 124 -9.00 -6.01 5.90
N SER A 125 -8.09 -5.10 5.57
CA SER A 125 -6.80 -5.42 4.97
C SER A 125 -5.95 -6.28 5.90
N ASP A 126 -5.39 -7.35 5.34
CA ASP A 126 -4.44 -8.26 5.99
C ASP A 126 -3.16 -8.35 5.14
N PRO A 127 -2.20 -7.43 5.32
CA PRO A 127 -0.93 -7.45 4.59
C PRO A 127 -0.06 -8.69 4.88
N SER A 128 -0.35 -9.47 5.92
CA SER A 128 0.41 -10.71 6.22
C SER A 128 0.28 -11.77 5.13
N ARG A 129 -0.74 -11.65 4.27
CA ARG A 129 -0.95 -12.51 3.10
C ARG A 129 0.04 -12.26 1.96
N ILE A 130 0.80 -11.17 2.03
CA ILE A 130 1.87 -10.86 1.07
C ILE A 130 3.12 -11.62 1.49
N VAL A 131 3.58 -12.52 0.64
CA VAL A 131 4.85 -13.22 0.82
C VAL A 131 5.96 -12.30 0.31
N THR A 132 6.72 -11.73 1.24
CA THR A 132 7.71 -10.67 0.95
C THR A 132 9.01 -11.20 0.33
N GLU A 133 9.39 -12.43 0.67
CA GLU A 133 10.60 -13.11 0.17
C GLU A 133 10.25 -14.45 -0.51
N PRO A 134 9.56 -14.44 -1.65
CA PRO A 134 9.25 -15.69 -2.36
C PRO A 134 10.49 -16.22 -3.07
N GLY A 135 10.63 -17.55 -3.16
CA GLY A 135 11.69 -18.17 -3.96
C GLY A 135 11.64 -17.78 -5.45
N GLN A 136 10.46 -17.47 -5.96
CA GLN A 136 10.26 -16.86 -7.28
C GLN A 136 9.22 -15.73 -7.18
N PRO A 137 9.64 -14.45 -7.28
CA PRO A 137 8.71 -13.34 -7.35
C PRO A 137 7.78 -13.44 -8.56
N ALA A 138 6.55 -12.98 -8.37
CA ALA A 138 5.55 -12.85 -9.41
C ALA A 138 6.05 -11.92 -10.51
N ARG A 139 5.76 -12.26 -11.76
CA ARG A 139 6.10 -11.45 -12.93
C ARG A 139 4.89 -11.35 -13.83
N PRO A 140 4.56 -10.16 -14.38
CA PRO A 140 3.53 -10.05 -15.41
C PRO A 140 3.85 -10.98 -16.58
N MET A 141 2.91 -11.86 -16.94
CA MET A 141 3.16 -12.91 -17.92
C MET A 141 3.42 -12.39 -19.35
N PHE A 142 2.81 -11.26 -19.71
CA PHE A 142 2.78 -10.75 -21.09
C PHE A 142 3.50 -9.40 -21.27
N PHE A 143 4.15 -8.89 -20.23
CA PHE A 143 4.78 -7.58 -20.26
C PHE A 143 6.21 -7.67 -19.74
N PRO A 144 7.18 -6.97 -20.37
CA PRO A 144 8.50 -6.83 -19.81
C PRO A 144 8.42 -6.03 -18.50
N GLU A 145 9.45 -6.17 -17.68
CA GLU A 145 9.59 -5.31 -16.51
C GLU A 145 9.80 -3.86 -16.96
N PRO A 146 9.05 -2.88 -16.40
CA PRO A 146 9.25 -1.47 -16.69
C PRO A 146 10.61 -0.98 -16.18
N GLU A 147 11.06 0.17 -16.68
CA GLU A 147 12.23 0.85 -16.11
C GLU A 147 12.05 1.12 -14.62
N HIS A 148 13.15 1.04 -13.87
CA HIS A 148 13.18 1.23 -12.41
C HIS A 148 13.14 2.72 -12.05
N GLY A 149 11.99 3.34 -12.30
CA GLY A 149 11.69 4.73 -11.90
C GLY A 149 11.25 4.84 -10.44
N TRP A 150 10.67 5.98 -10.07
CA TRP A 150 10.27 6.27 -8.69
C TRP A 150 9.40 5.18 -8.04
N CYS A 151 8.38 4.68 -8.74
CA CYS A 151 7.51 3.63 -8.20
C CYS A 151 8.23 2.31 -7.88
N TYR A 152 9.35 2.01 -8.55
CA TYR A 152 10.18 0.86 -8.19
C TYR A 152 10.69 1.03 -6.75
N TYR A 153 11.41 2.12 -6.49
CA TYR A 153 11.99 2.40 -5.17
C TYR A 153 10.92 2.58 -4.08
N PHE A 154 9.86 3.34 -4.37
CA PHE A 154 8.76 3.52 -3.43
C PHE A 154 8.12 2.20 -3.01
N THR A 155 7.77 1.34 -3.96
CA THR A 155 7.09 0.07 -3.65
C THR A 155 7.98 -0.91 -2.89
N HIS A 156 9.29 -0.92 -3.17
CA HIS A 156 10.25 -1.71 -2.41
C HIS A 156 10.49 -1.11 -1.02
N ALA A 157 10.47 0.22 -0.86
CA ALA A 157 10.62 0.87 0.43
C ALA A 157 9.39 0.59 1.32
N GLU A 158 8.17 0.62 0.77
CA GLU A 158 6.98 0.19 1.51
C GLU A 158 7.04 -1.27 1.95
N LEU A 159 7.55 -2.16 1.08
CA LEU A 159 7.71 -3.57 1.40
C LEU A 159 8.75 -3.78 2.52
N ALA A 160 9.88 -3.09 2.46
CA ALA A 160 10.91 -3.11 3.50
C ALA A 160 10.37 -2.56 4.83
N SER A 161 9.67 -1.43 4.81
CA SER A 161 9.00 -0.86 5.99
C SER A 161 7.93 -1.79 6.56
N GLN A 162 7.20 -2.53 5.72
CA GLN A 162 6.25 -3.57 6.17
C GLN A 162 6.95 -4.69 6.95
N MET A 163 8.20 -5.01 6.61
CA MET A 163 9.04 -5.98 7.32
C MET A 163 9.77 -5.38 8.54
N GLY A 164 9.64 -4.07 8.78
CA GLY A 164 10.40 -3.35 9.80
C GLY A 164 11.86 -3.08 9.41
N ASP A 165 12.25 -3.33 8.16
CA ASP A 165 13.59 -3.02 7.64
C ASP A 165 13.68 -1.57 7.17
N TYR A 166 13.65 -0.67 8.14
CA TYR A 166 13.76 0.77 7.88
C TYR A 166 15.11 1.14 7.27
N ARG A 167 16.17 0.35 7.50
CA ARG A 167 17.49 0.58 6.91
C ARG A 167 17.43 0.38 5.40
N GLN A 168 16.85 -0.72 4.95
CA GLN A 168 16.67 -0.98 3.52
C GLN A 168 15.73 0.05 2.88
N ALA A 169 14.66 0.44 3.57
CA ALA A 169 13.75 1.48 3.07
C ALA A 169 14.46 2.83 2.87
N ALA A 170 15.33 3.24 3.81
CA ALA A 170 16.13 4.47 3.68
C ALA A 170 17.17 4.37 2.55
N ALA A 171 17.85 3.22 2.41
CA ALA A 171 18.80 3.00 1.32
C ALA A 171 18.15 3.11 -0.06
N LEU A 172 16.93 2.58 -0.23
CA LEU A 172 16.15 2.75 -1.47
C LEU A 172 15.81 4.22 -1.74
N GLY A 173 15.57 5.00 -0.68
CA GLY A 173 15.38 6.45 -0.78
C GLY A 173 16.64 7.15 -1.28
N ASP A 174 17.80 6.79 -0.75
CA ASP A 174 19.10 7.34 -1.16
C ASP A 174 19.38 7.04 -2.64
N GLU A 175 19.12 5.81 -3.09
CA GLU A 175 19.29 5.39 -4.49
C GLU A 175 18.36 6.15 -5.45
N ALA A 176 17.09 6.32 -5.05
CA ALA A 176 16.11 7.08 -5.84
C ALA A 176 16.53 8.55 -5.97
N LEU A 177 16.93 9.18 -4.84
CA LEU A 177 17.36 10.57 -4.80
C LEU A 177 18.67 10.80 -5.58
N ALA A 178 19.64 9.88 -5.48
CA ALA A 178 20.88 9.93 -6.26
C ALA A 178 20.62 9.85 -7.77
N SER A 179 19.53 9.17 -8.17
CA SER A 179 19.06 9.07 -9.54
C SER A 179 18.16 10.25 -9.97
N ASN A 180 18.04 11.30 -9.14
CA ASN A 180 17.16 12.45 -9.32
C ASN A 180 15.68 12.08 -9.51
N LEU A 181 15.23 10.96 -8.94
CA LEU A 181 13.83 10.55 -8.96
C LEU A 181 13.07 11.24 -7.83
N GLN A 182 11.83 11.63 -8.10
CA GLN A 182 10.93 12.27 -7.15
C GLN A 182 9.50 11.75 -7.36
N PRO A 183 8.66 11.75 -6.30
CA PRO A 183 7.26 11.37 -6.43
C PRO A 183 6.46 12.43 -7.15
N GLU A 184 5.44 11.99 -7.87
CA GLU A 184 4.36 12.89 -8.31
C GLU A 184 3.33 13.12 -7.21
N ASP A 185 3.04 12.10 -6.39
CA ASP A 185 2.17 12.20 -5.21
C ASP A 185 3.01 12.43 -3.95
N PRO A 186 2.89 13.59 -3.27
CA PRO A 186 3.61 13.88 -2.04
C PRO A 186 3.43 12.85 -0.92
N TYR A 187 2.39 12.01 -0.94
CA TYR A 187 2.16 10.95 0.05
C TYR A 187 3.26 9.89 0.01
N GLU A 188 3.96 9.77 -1.11
CA GLU A 188 5.02 8.79 -1.29
C GLU A 188 6.30 9.18 -0.54
N TRP A 189 6.41 10.43 -0.07
CA TRP A 189 7.45 10.81 0.87
C TRP A 189 7.27 10.19 2.26
N LEU A 190 6.03 9.84 2.65
CA LEU A 190 5.72 9.41 4.02
C LEU A 190 6.50 8.17 4.45
N VAL A 191 6.68 7.19 3.55
CA VAL A 191 7.45 5.97 3.85
C VAL A 191 8.94 6.28 4.08
N PHE A 192 9.50 7.21 3.33
CA PHE A 192 10.90 7.60 3.47
C PHE A 192 11.12 8.45 4.71
N ILE A 193 10.19 9.38 5.03
CA ILE A 193 10.21 10.15 6.28
C ILE A 193 10.26 9.19 7.48
N GLU A 194 9.40 8.17 7.51
CA GLU A 194 9.43 7.13 8.54
C GLU A 194 10.77 6.40 8.54
N ALA A 195 11.22 5.91 7.39
CA ALA A 195 12.45 5.13 7.28
C ALA A 195 13.69 5.87 7.82
N TYR A 196 13.91 7.12 7.38
CA TYR A 196 15.04 7.92 7.88
C TYR A 196 14.94 8.21 9.37
N ALA A 197 13.74 8.58 9.86
CA ALA A 197 13.55 8.89 11.27
C ALA A 197 13.75 7.66 12.17
N MET A 198 13.26 6.50 11.74
CA MET A 198 13.42 5.23 12.46
C MET A 198 14.89 4.78 12.51
N ASN A 199 15.71 5.18 11.55
CA ASN A 199 17.17 4.98 11.57
C ASN A 199 17.94 6.07 12.33
N GLY A 200 17.26 7.05 12.92
CA GLY A 200 17.88 8.16 13.65
C GLY A 200 18.38 9.32 12.77
N ASP A 201 18.21 9.25 11.44
CA ASP A 201 18.48 10.38 10.55
C ASP A 201 17.30 11.36 10.53
N LEU A 202 17.12 12.03 11.67
CA LEU A 202 16.06 13.01 11.88
C LEU A 202 16.20 14.22 10.96
N ARG A 203 17.43 14.56 10.55
CA ARG A 203 17.70 15.70 9.66
C ARG A 203 17.14 15.46 8.27
N THR A 204 17.37 14.27 7.70
CA THR A 204 16.82 13.92 6.39
C THR A 204 15.30 13.75 6.47
N ALA A 205 14.79 13.11 7.53
CA ALA A 205 13.34 12.99 7.74
C ALA A 205 12.64 14.36 7.84
N GLU A 206 13.22 15.32 8.56
CA GLU A 206 12.71 16.70 8.66
C GLU A 206 12.75 17.41 7.30
N LYS A 207 13.84 17.27 6.54
CA LYS A 207 13.96 17.85 5.19
C LYS A 207 12.88 17.32 4.25
N LEU A 208 12.67 16.00 4.23
CA LEU A 208 11.63 15.37 3.39
C LEU A 208 10.22 15.76 3.83
N SER A 209 10.00 15.91 5.13
CA SER A 209 8.73 16.41 5.66
C SER A 209 8.43 17.82 5.14
N ASN A 210 9.41 18.73 5.19
CA ASN A 210 9.26 20.06 4.61
C ASN A 210 9.03 20.01 3.09
N THR A 211 9.77 19.16 2.36
CA THR A 211 9.58 18.97 0.91
C THR A 211 8.15 18.53 0.57
N ALA A 212 7.58 17.60 1.35
CA ALA A 212 6.21 17.16 1.16
C ALA A 212 5.18 18.27 1.49
N LEU A 213 5.42 19.03 2.56
CA LEU A 213 4.56 20.16 2.97
C LEU A 213 4.58 21.32 1.97
N ASP A 214 5.75 21.62 1.40
CA ASP A 214 5.93 22.66 0.38
C ASP A 214 5.23 22.28 -0.94
N ALA A 215 5.18 20.98 -1.26
CA ALA A 215 4.48 20.46 -2.43
C ALA A 215 2.95 20.51 -2.29
N ASP A 216 2.41 20.17 -1.11
CA ASP A 216 0.99 20.28 -0.81
C ASP A 216 0.74 20.41 0.69
N GLU A 217 0.41 21.63 1.17
CA GLU A 217 0.13 21.87 2.60
C GLU A 217 -1.00 20.98 3.15
N ARG A 218 -1.90 20.46 2.30
CA ARG A 218 -2.98 19.56 2.71
C ARG A 218 -2.47 18.22 3.24
N ILE A 219 -1.21 17.86 2.97
CA ILE A 219 -0.57 16.66 3.52
C ILE A 219 -0.22 16.81 5.01
N ARG A 220 -0.27 18.00 5.61
CA ARG A 220 0.19 18.26 6.98
C ARG A 220 -0.34 17.25 8.00
N LYS A 221 -1.64 16.95 7.98
CA LYS A 221 -2.24 15.95 8.89
C LYS A 221 -1.59 14.56 8.75
N ARG A 222 -1.22 14.16 7.54
CA ARG A 222 -0.60 12.87 7.23
C ARG A 222 0.86 12.83 7.68
N VAL A 223 1.61 13.92 7.45
CA VAL A 223 2.95 14.10 8.00
C VAL A 223 2.91 14.01 9.53
N CYS A 224 1.96 14.70 10.17
CA CYS A 224 1.77 14.61 11.61
C CYS A 224 1.48 13.19 12.08
N LYS A 225 0.67 12.43 11.34
CA LYS A 225 0.38 11.04 11.68
C LYS A 225 1.61 10.15 11.64
N VAL A 226 2.49 10.34 10.65
CA VAL A 226 3.77 9.62 10.57
C VAL A 226 4.68 9.98 11.75
N TRP A 227 4.81 11.27 12.08
CA TRP A 227 5.62 11.71 13.23
C TRP A 227 5.07 11.26 14.59
N GLU A 228 3.76 11.14 14.74
CA GLU A 228 3.14 10.51 15.92
C GLU A 228 3.57 9.03 16.05
N GLN A 229 3.60 8.29 14.93
CA GLN A 229 4.04 6.89 14.94
C GLN A 229 5.54 6.77 15.22
N ILE A 230 6.36 7.64 14.65
CA ILE A 230 7.79 7.73 14.94
C ILE A 230 7.99 8.02 16.43
N GLN A 231 7.22 8.93 17.03
CA GLN A 231 7.34 9.22 18.47
C GLN A 231 6.97 8.01 19.33
N ALA A 232 5.99 7.22 18.91
CA ALA A 232 5.55 6.04 19.66
C ALA A 232 6.50 4.83 19.51
N ARG A 233 7.22 4.71 18.40
CA ARG A 233 7.99 3.49 18.03
C ARG A 233 9.48 3.72 17.79
N GLY A 234 9.90 4.99 17.70
CA GLY A 234 11.20 5.41 17.21
C GLY A 234 12.38 5.02 18.12
N PRO A 235 13.60 5.32 17.67
CA PRO A 235 14.81 4.94 18.38
C PRO A 235 14.88 5.60 19.76
N VAL A 236 15.20 4.78 20.77
CA VAL A 236 15.38 5.20 22.17
C VAL A 236 16.41 6.33 22.26
N GLY A 237 16.06 7.42 22.96
CA GLY A 237 16.93 8.59 23.15
C GLY A 237 16.75 9.71 22.13
N GLY A 238 15.90 9.51 21.11
CA GLY A 238 15.53 10.54 20.12
C GLY A 238 14.27 11.35 20.47
N GLU A 239 13.61 11.07 21.60
CA GLU A 239 12.23 11.49 21.87
C GLU A 239 12.06 13.01 21.85
N LYS A 240 13.00 13.74 22.46
CA LYS A 240 12.97 15.22 22.50
C LYS A 240 13.15 15.83 21.11
N SER A 241 14.06 15.28 20.31
CA SER A 241 14.30 15.79 18.94
C SER A 241 13.10 15.52 18.04
N VAL A 242 12.51 14.32 18.15
CA VAL A 242 11.27 13.96 17.46
C VAL A 242 10.12 14.89 17.86
N GLU A 243 9.96 15.19 19.14
CA GLU A 243 8.94 16.12 19.63
C GLU A 243 9.12 17.54 19.08
N ILE A 244 10.36 18.07 19.10
CA ILE A 244 10.67 19.41 18.56
C ILE A 244 10.33 19.49 17.06
N ILE A 245 10.73 18.49 16.28
CA ILE A 245 10.45 18.43 14.85
C ILE A 245 8.94 18.30 14.59
N ARG A 246 8.25 17.45 15.33
CA ARG A 246 6.79 17.31 15.23
C ARG A 246 6.08 18.65 15.49
N LEU A 247 6.49 19.39 16.51
CA LEU A 247 5.92 20.70 16.84
C LEU A 247 6.24 21.76 15.78
N SER A 248 7.40 21.69 15.13
CA SER A 248 7.78 22.65 14.06
C SER A 248 6.84 22.56 12.84
N PHE A 249 6.25 21.39 12.58
CA PHE A 249 5.24 21.18 11.54
C PHE A 249 3.81 21.59 11.96
N GLY A 250 3.61 22.09 13.18
CA GLY A 250 2.29 22.43 13.71
C GLY A 250 1.43 21.21 14.04
N CYS A 251 2.06 20.08 14.33
CA CYS A 251 1.37 18.86 14.75
C CYS A 251 1.02 18.93 16.24
N ASN A 252 -0.03 19.69 16.57
CA ASN A 252 -0.53 19.79 17.93
C ASN A 252 -1.08 18.43 18.42
N PRO A 253 -0.96 18.12 19.72
CA PRO A 253 -1.57 16.93 20.32
C PRO A 253 -3.10 16.98 20.32
#